data_AF-A0A9P9TH87-F1
#
_entry.id   AF-A0A9P9TH87-F1
#
_cell.length_a   1.000
_cell.length_b   1.000
_cell.length_c   1.000
_cell.angle_alpha   90.00
_cell.angle_beta   90.00
_cell.angle_gamma   90.00
#
_symmetry.space_group_name_H-M   'P 1'
#
loop_
_entity.id
_entity.type
_entity.pdbx_description
1 polymer ?
#
loop_
_entity_poly.entity_id
_entity_poly.type
_entity_poly.pdbx_seq_one_letter_code
_entity_poly.pdbx_strand_id
1 'polypeptide(L)'
;MFRTTILRSAQPKIPFNIYTNPYKATRLWPPDFSKIDRKHQFRLERKYKRRAKLKWARPRWTKFVKVAQMGSIVFIAVYGVLFLDWNSQGNPEHKPFEGIRNWFFGLTGEIWTKDQVRRKSSTEETPTTGTAR
;
A
#
# COMPACT_ATOMS: atom_id res chain seq x y z
N MET A 1 -0.14 -5.11 13.14
CA MET A 1 -0.94 -6.34 12.93
C MET A 1 -2.14 -6.02 12.05
N PHE A 2 -2.09 -6.42 10.77
CA PHE A 2 -3.17 -6.21 9.81
C PHE A 2 -4.18 -7.35 9.96
N ARG A 3 -5.33 -7.12 10.60
CA ARG A 3 -6.47 -8.05 10.51
C ARG A 3 -6.88 -8.12 9.05
N THR A 4 -6.74 -9.28 8.44
CA THR A 4 -7.13 -9.53 7.05
C THR A 4 -8.63 -9.31 6.89
N THR A 5 -9.04 -8.78 5.74
CA THR A 5 -10.45 -8.58 5.39
C THR A 5 -11.25 -9.89 5.45
N ILE A 6 -10.58 -11.02 5.22
CA ILE A 6 -11.12 -12.38 5.32
C ILE A 6 -11.57 -12.70 6.76
N LEU A 7 -10.78 -12.35 7.77
CA LEU A 7 -11.16 -12.53 9.17
C LEU A 7 -12.27 -11.55 9.63
N ARG A 8 -12.54 -10.52 8.83
CA ARG A 8 -13.60 -9.54 9.09
C ARG A 8 -14.94 -9.98 8.48
N SER A 9 -14.92 -10.62 7.31
CA SER A 9 -16.14 -11.19 6.70
C SER A 9 -16.61 -12.45 7.43
N ALA A 10 -15.68 -13.20 8.04
CA ALA A 10 -16.00 -14.36 8.88
C ALA A 10 -16.44 -14.00 10.31
N GLN A 11 -16.63 -12.72 10.66
CA GLN A 11 -17.14 -12.36 11.97
C GLN A 11 -18.61 -12.77 12.07
N PRO A 12 -19.01 -13.56 13.09
CA PRO A 12 -20.40 -13.93 13.27
C PRO A 12 -21.22 -12.65 13.44
N LYS A 13 -22.28 -12.50 12.63
CA LYS A 13 -23.26 -11.44 12.80
C LYS A 13 -23.85 -11.60 14.21
N ILE A 14 -23.72 -10.58 15.04
CA ILE A 14 -24.20 -10.62 16.42
C ILE A 14 -25.70 -10.98 16.37
N PRO A 15 -26.13 -12.08 16.98
CA PRO A 15 -27.51 -12.58 16.85
C PRO A 15 -28.52 -11.74 17.62
N PHE A 16 -28.05 -10.77 18.41
CA PHE A 16 -28.87 -9.94 19.27
C PHE A 16 -29.31 -8.67 18.56
N ASN A 17 -30.63 -8.48 18.51
CA ASN A 17 -31.26 -7.24 18.08
C ASN A 17 -31.63 -6.41 19.33
N ILE A 18 -31.91 -5.11 19.19
CA ILE A 18 -32.20 -4.21 20.33
C ILE A 18 -33.37 -4.76 21.17
N TYR A 19 -34.35 -5.37 20.50
CA TYR A 19 -35.57 -5.91 21.10
C TYR A 19 -35.47 -7.39 21.51
N THR A 20 -34.49 -8.13 20.99
CA THR A 20 -34.33 -9.59 21.24
C THR A 20 -33.11 -9.92 22.11
N ASN A 21 -32.41 -8.92 22.63
CA ASN A 21 -31.23 -9.12 23.46
C ASN A 21 -31.62 -9.62 24.88
N PRO A 22 -31.21 -10.84 25.30
CA PRO A 22 -31.47 -11.34 26.65
C PRO A 22 -30.73 -10.53 27.71
N TYR A 23 -29.63 -9.87 27.36
CA TYR A 23 -28.84 -9.03 28.27
C TYR A 23 -29.24 -7.56 28.12
N LYS A 24 -30.18 -7.10 28.95
CA LYS A 24 -30.58 -5.68 29.01
C LYS A 24 -29.46 -4.83 29.60
N ALA A 25 -29.25 -3.63 29.06
CA ALA A 25 -28.28 -2.69 29.59
C ALA A 25 -28.73 -2.20 30.99
N THR A 26 -27.91 -2.43 32.02
CA THR A 26 -28.20 -2.02 33.41
C THR A 26 -28.28 -0.49 33.57
N ARG A 27 -27.61 0.27 32.70
CA ARG A 27 -27.69 1.73 32.65
C ARG A 27 -28.10 2.16 31.25
N LEU A 28 -29.10 3.04 31.19
CA LEU A 28 -29.49 3.70 29.95
C LEU A 28 -28.33 4.60 29.48
N TRP A 29 -27.98 4.49 28.21
CA TRP A 29 -27.10 5.43 27.52
C TRP A 29 -28.01 6.34 26.67
N PRO A 30 -27.79 7.67 26.58
CA PRO A 30 -26.70 8.46 27.14
C PRO A 30 -26.89 8.80 28.62
N PRO A 31 -25.81 8.93 29.40
CA PRO A 31 -25.91 9.44 30.76
C PRO A 31 -26.34 10.91 30.77
N ASP A 32 -27.28 11.27 31.64
CA ASP A 32 -27.67 12.66 31.88
C ASP A 32 -26.49 13.43 32.50
N PHE A 33 -25.81 14.26 31.70
CA PHE A 33 -24.63 15.01 32.16
C PHE A 33 -24.94 16.03 33.26
N SER A 34 -26.20 16.48 33.38
CA SER A 34 -26.63 17.43 34.42
C SER A 34 -26.70 16.81 35.82
N LYS A 35 -26.86 15.48 35.93
CA LYS A 35 -26.99 14.75 37.21
C LYS A 35 -25.67 14.17 37.71
N ILE A 36 -24.61 14.28 36.93
CA ILE A 36 -23.31 13.63 37.17
C ILE A 36 -22.34 14.60 37.82
N ASP A 37 -21.57 14.11 38.79
CA ASP A 37 -20.48 14.88 39.40
C ASP A 37 -19.46 15.37 38.36
N ARG A 38 -19.00 16.62 38.52
CA ARG A 38 -18.11 17.32 37.58
C ARG A 38 -16.78 16.59 37.37
N LYS A 39 -16.27 15.88 38.39
CA LYS A 39 -15.06 15.05 38.25
C LYS A 39 -15.30 13.86 37.32
N HIS A 40 -16.48 13.25 37.38
CA HIS A 40 -16.87 12.16 36.51
C HIS A 40 -17.12 12.64 35.08
N GLN A 41 -17.79 13.79 34.91
CA GLN A 41 -17.97 14.44 33.62
C GLN A 41 -16.63 14.70 32.91
N PHE A 42 -15.66 15.28 33.60
CA PHE A 42 -14.33 15.56 33.02
C PHE A 42 -13.63 14.27 32.54
N ARG A 43 -13.78 13.15 33.27
CA ARG A 43 -13.24 11.85 32.84
C ARG A 43 -13.89 11.35 31.55
N LEU A 44 -15.20 11.52 31.41
CA LEU A 44 -15.95 11.15 30.21
C LEU A 44 -15.54 12.01 29.02
N GLU A 45 -15.46 13.33 29.20
CA GLU A 45 -15.00 14.26 28.17
C GLU A 45 -13.58 13.93 27.70
N ARG A 46 -12.66 13.69 28.64
CA ARG A 46 -11.28 13.31 28.31
C ARG A 46 -11.24 12.00 27.51
N LYS A 47 -12.06 11.01 27.90
CA LYS A 47 -12.18 9.73 27.17
C LYS A 47 -12.77 9.95 25.77
N TYR A 48 -13.78 10.81 25.64
CA TYR A 48 -14.39 11.17 24.37
C TYR A 48 -13.39 11.84 23.43
N LYS A 49 -12.69 12.90 23.87
CA LYS A 49 -11.68 13.61 23.06
C LYS A 49 -10.57 12.67 22.56
N ARG A 50 -10.10 11.75 23.41
CA ARG A 50 -9.12 10.72 23.01
C ARG A 50 -9.66 9.78 21.93
N ARG A 51 -10.89 9.28 22.10
CA ARG A 51 -11.54 8.40 21.13
C ARG A 51 -11.84 9.13 19.82
N ALA A 52 -12.29 10.38 19.89
CA ALA A 52 -12.49 11.24 18.73
C ALA A 52 -11.17 11.42 17.97
N LYS A 53 -10.06 11.77 18.65
CA LYS A 53 -8.74 11.88 18.02
C LYS A 53 -8.34 10.59 17.29
N LEU A 54 -8.61 9.42 17.88
CA LEU A 54 -8.33 8.12 17.24
C LEU A 54 -9.26 7.81 16.06
N LYS A 55 -10.52 8.26 16.09
CA LYS A 55 -11.48 8.09 14.98
C LYS A 55 -11.19 9.04 13.82
N TRP A 56 -10.77 10.26 14.14
CA TRP A 56 -10.40 11.30 13.18
C TRP A 56 -9.00 11.10 12.62
N ALA A 57 -8.13 10.36 13.31
CA ALA A 57 -6.87 9.91 12.72
C ALA A 57 -7.21 9.10 11.45
N ARG A 58 -6.70 9.56 10.29
CA ARG A 58 -6.79 8.87 8.99
C ARG A 58 -5.46 8.17 8.68
N PRO A 59 -5.12 7.06 9.37
CA PRO A 59 -3.81 6.43 9.24
C PRO A 59 -3.57 5.83 7.85
N ARG A 60 -4.63 5.55 7.07
CA ARG A 60 -4.48 5.01 5.71
C ARG A 60 -4.06 6.10 4.73
N TRP A 61 -4.68 7.28 4.82
CA TRP A 61 -4.34 8.42 3.97
C TRP A 61 -2.91 8.90 4.23
N THR A 62 -2.53 9.06 5.50
CA THR A 62 -1.16 9.46 5.84
C THR A 62 -0.12 8.44 5.40
N LYS A 63 -0.44 7.13 5.46
CA LYS A 63 0.44 6.09 4.89
C LYS A 63 0.56 6.20 3.39
N PHE A 64 -0.56 6.40 2.68
CA PHE A 64 -0.55 6.55 1.22
C PHE A 64 0.30 7.75 0.79
N VAL A 65 0.09 8.93 1.42
CA VAL A 65 0.88 10.13 1.13
C VAL A 65 2.36 9.92 1.42
N LYS A 66 2.71 9.24 2.53
CA LYS A 66 4.11 8.91 2.83
C LYS A 66 4.75 7.97 1.81
N VAL A 67 3.99 6.97 1.33
CA VAL A 67 4.45 6.07 0.27
C VAL A 67 4.63 6.84 -1.04
N ALA A 68 3.67 7.69 -1.40
CA ALA A 68 3.77 8.54 -2.59
C ALA A 68 4.97 9.50 -2.51
N GLN A 69 5.20 10.12 -1.35
CA GLN A 69 6.35 10.99 -1.10
C GLN A 69 7.68 10.23 -1.23
N MET A 70 7.77 9.02 -0.68
CA MET A 70 8.98 8.21 -0.83
C MET A 70 9.17 7.72 -2.26
N GLY A 71 8.07 7.35 -2.93
CA GLY A 71 8.05 7.01 -4.34
C GLY A 71 8.52 8.17 -5.22
N SER A 72 8.08 9.40 -4.96
CA SER A 72 8.51 10.57 -5.73
C SER A 72 10.00 10.88 -5.52
N ILE A 73 10.51 10.73 -4.29
CA ILE A 73 11.95 10.91 -4.01
C ILE A 73 12.79 9.89 -4.78
N VAL A 74 12.41 8.61 -4.74
CA VAL A 74 13.10 7.55 -5.48
C VAL A 74 12.99 7.79 -6.99
N PHE A 75 11.82 8.18 -7.48
CA PHE A 75 11.60 8.48 -8.90
C PHE A 75 12.52 9.59 -9.40
N ILE A 76 12.62 10.70 -8.65
CA ILE A 76 13.52 11.81 -9.00
C ILE A 76 14.98 11.36 -8.94
N ALA A 77 15.37 10.55 -7.94
CA ALA A 77 16.72 10.03 -7.83
C ALA A 77 17.10 9.13 -9.02
N VAL A 78 16.20 8.22 -9.42
CA VAL A 78 16.39 7.36 -10.60
C VAL A 78 16.49 8.20 -11.87
N TYR A 79 15.61 9.19 -12.04
CA TYR A 79 15.69 10.12 -13.18
C TYR A 79 17.03 10.88 -13.19
N GLY A 80 17.46 11.41 -12.05
CA GLY A 80 18.73 12.11 -11.88
C GLY A 80 19.94 11.27 -12.25
N VAL A 81 19.98 10.01 -11.81
CA VAL A 81 21.11 9.10 -12.06
C VAL A 81 21.11 8.60 -13.50
N LEU A 82 19.96 8.19 -14.02
CA LEU A 82 19.87 7.43 -15.27
C LEU A 82 19.70 8.32 -16.51
N PHE A 83 18.92 9.40 -16.40
CA PHE A 83 18.47 10.21 -17.54
C PHE A 83 18.97 11.65 -17.51
N LEU A 84 19.37 12.19 -16.36
CA LEU A 84 19.96 13.52 -16.33
C LEU A 84 21.37 13.47 -16.93
N ASP A 85 21.55 14.15 -18.04
CA ASP A 85 22.85 14.27 -18.68
C ASP A 85 23.64 15.38 -17.98
N TRP A 86 24.47 14.99 -17.00
CA TRP A 86 25.34 15.91 -16.25
C TRP A 86 26.44 16.54 -17.14
N ASN A 87 26.51 16.12 -18.39
CA ASN A 87 27.54 16.45 -19.36
C ASN A 87 27.41 17.87 -19.95
N SER A 88 26.30 18.58 -19.68
CA SER A 88 26.14 19.98 -20.10
C SER A 88 27.04 20.96 -19.34
N GLN A 89 27.74 20.55 -18.26
CA GLN A 89 28.51 21.46 -17.41
C GLN A 89 29.92 20.98 -16.99
N GLY A 90 30.42 19.81 -17.43
CA GLY A 90 31.77 19.37 -17.07
C GLY A 90 32.27 18.16 -17.86
N ASN A 91 33.52 18.27 -18.33
CA ASN A 91 34.37 17.33 -19.09
C ASN A 91 33.71 16.10 -19.78
N PRO A 92 33.76 16.02 -21.13
CA PRO A 92 33.12 14.96 -21.91
C PRO A 92 33.71 13.55 -21.72
N GLU A 93 34.84 13.41 -21.04
CA GLU A 93 35.56 12.13 -20.86
C GLU A 93 35.09 11.30 -19.66
N HIS A 94 34.39 11.88 -18.68
CA HIS A 94 33.97 11.17 -17.48
C HIS A 94 32.49 11.40 -17.18
N LYS A 95 31.61 10.67 -17.89
CA LYS A 95 30.18 10.70 -17.60
C LYS A 95 29.91 10.10 -16.21
N PRO A 96 29.43 10.88 -15.23
CA PRO A 96 29.13 10.34 -13.93
C PRO A 96 27.99 9.31 -14.03
N PHE A 97 28.12 8.21 -13.28
CA PHE A 97 27.17 7.10 -13.19
C PHE A 97 27.04 6.16 -14.41
N GLU A 98 27.98 6.18 -15.37
CA GLU A 98 27.97 5.22 -16.51
C GLU A 98 27.92 3.74 -16.09
N GLY A 99 28.69 3.36 -15.05
CA GLY A 99 28.67 1.98 -14.54
C GLY A 99 27.30 1.55 -14.02
N ILE A 100 26.56 2.45 -13.37
CA ILE A 100 25.22 2.18 -12.83
C ILE A 100 24.19 2.12 -13.98
N ARG A 101 24.32 2.99 -14.99
CA ARG A 101 23.47 2.97 -16.19
C ARG A 101 23.63 1.66 -16.96
N ASN A 102 24.86 1.24 -17.24
CA ASN A 102 25.14 0.01 -17.99
C ASN A 102 24.67 -1.24 -17.24
N TRP A 103 24.87 -1.29 -15.92
CA TRP A 103 24.35 -2.38 -15.08
C TRP A 103 22.81 -2.43 -15.06
N PHE A 104 22.15 -1.27 -14.91
CA PHE A 104 20.69 -1.20 -14.91
C PHE A 104 20.07 -1.60 -16.27
N PHE A 105 20.63 -1.10 -17.37
CA PHE A 105 20.17 -1.48 -18.71
C PHE A 105 20.52 -2.94 -19.06
N GLY A 106 21.62 -3.49 -18.56
CA GLY A 106 21.94 -4.92 -18.66
C GLY A 106 20.90 -5.80 -17.95
N LEU A 107 20.57 -5.50 -16.70
CA LEU A 107 19.56 -6.23 -15.93
C LEU A 107 18.16 -6.13 -16.52
N THR A 108 17.73 -4.93 -16.90
CA THR A 108 16.39 -4.74 -17.51
C THR A 108 16.30 -5.40 -18.88
N GLY A 109 17.39 -5.40 -19.65
CA GLY A 109 17.51 -6.14 -20.91
C GLY A 109 17.38 -7.65 -20.71
N GLU A 110 18.10 -8.25 -19.76
CA GLU A 110 18.03 -9.70 -19.50
C GLU A 110 16.63 -10.16 -19.04
N ILE A 111 15.98 -9.37 -18.18
CA ILE A 111 14.64 -9.68 -17.66
C ILE A 111 13.59 -9.61 -18.79
N TRP A 112 13.67 -8.62 -19.68
CA TRP A 112 12.72 -8.46 -20.78
C TRP A 112 13.00 -9.44 -21.94
N THR A 113 14.27 -9.77 -22.19
CA THR A 113 14.68 -10.63 -23.32
C THR A 113 14.44 -12.12 -23.04
N LYS A 114 14.39 -12.54 -21.77
CA LYS A 114 14.16 -13.95 -21.39
C LYS A 114 12.81 -14.50 -21.89
N ASP A 115 11.78 -13.66 -21.97
CA ASP A 115 10.46 -14.04 -22.51
C ASP A 115 10.45 -14.18 -24.04
N GLN A 116 11.33 -13.45 -24.75
CA GLN A 116 11.45 -13.52 -26.21
C GLN A 116 12.07 -14.84 -26.66
N VAL A 117 13.08 -15.33 -25.94
CA VAL A 117 13.77 -16.60 -26.26
C VAL A 117 12.84 -17.80 -26.09
N ARG A 118 12.02 -17.81 -25.03
CA ARG A 118 11.07 -18.91 -24.77
C ARG A 118 9.91 -18.97 -25.78
N ARG A 119 9.55 -17.83 -26.39
CA ARG A 119 8.49 -17.76 -27.42
C ARG A 119 8.98 -18.20 -28.80
N LYS A 120 10.28 -18.05 -29.10
CA LYS A 120 10.89 -18.56 -30.34
C LYS A 120 11.06 -20.08 -30.32
N SER A 121 11.54 -20.65 -29.22
CA SER A 121 11.71 -22.11 -29.10
C SER A 121 10.39 -22.89 -29.25
N SER A 122 9.26 -22.34 -28.79
CA SER A 122 7.94 -22.97 -28.95
C SER A 122 7.36 -22.86 -30.36
N THR A 123 7.87 -21.95 -31.19
CA THR A 123 7.38 -21.73 -32.57
C THR A 123 8.13 -22.63 -33.56
N GLU A 124 9.38 -23.01 -33.26
CA GLU A 124 10.18 -23.92 -34.09
C GLU A 124 9.82 -25.42 -33.92
N GLU A 125 9.02 -25.78 -32.91
CA GLU A 125 8.64 -27.18 -32.61
C GLU A 125 7.27 -27.62 -33.19
N THR A 126 6.79 -27.03 -34.29
CA THR A 126 5.67 -27.64 -35.04
C THR A 126 6.21 -28.48 -36.21
N PRO A 127 6.30 -29.83 -36.07
CA PRO A 127 6.61 -30.69 -37.21
C PRO A 127 5.43 -30.66 -38.19
N THR A 128 5.68 -30.12 -39.38
CA THR A 128 4.80 -30.24 -40.54
C THR A 128 4.83 -31.69 -41.04
N THR A 129 4.04 -32.57 -40.44
CA THR A 129 3.72 -33.86 -41.04
C THR A 129 2.39 -33.72 -41.79
N GLY A 130 2.48 -33.19 -43.01
CA GLY A 130 1.39 -33.12 -43.97
C GLY A 130 1.70 -34.02 -45.16
N THR A 131 1.03 -35.17 -45.17
CA THR A 131 1.01 -36.20 -46.20
C THR A 131 1.02 -35.66 -47.63
N ALA A 132 2.00 -36.09 -48.43
CA ALA A 132 1.99 -35.93 -49.88
C ALA A 132 2.41 -37.24 -50.55
N ARG A 133 1.44 -37.79 -51.32
CA ARG A 133 1.50 -38.90 -52.28
C ARG A 133 1.60 -40.33 -51.74
#